data_AF-A0A644UFG7-F1
#
_entry.id   AF-A0A644UFG7-F1
#
_cell.length_a   1.000
_cell.length_b   1.000
_cell.length_c   1.000
_cell.angle_alpha   90.00
_cell.angle_beta   90.00
_cell.angle_gamma   90.00
#
_symmetry.space_group_name_H-M   'P 1'
#
loop_
_entity.id
_entity.type
_entity.pdbx_description
1 polymer ?
#
loop_
_entity_poly.entity_id
_entity_poly.type
_entity_poly.pdbx_seq_one_letter_code
_entity_poly.pdbx_strand_id
1 'polypeptide(L)'
;MTPELLPEYNQMIKRWAAMVRRKLVGNVTRMPKGKAGAVTRGVKRNQSRTEYKLKDNMSYRTHQDYGQVDGVGFRFERHGVFVHKGVGRGYVMVGGMVVRGFHVRSEVKNYAKGKNRSADPVLLIGPGIRKPVEWFNPVLDKYVPELADKVVEMNADAVVNALRMRIV
;
A
#
# COMPACT_ATOMS: atom_id res chain seq x y z
N MET A 1 19.44 -14.36 -12.92
CA MET A 1 18.81 -14.16 -14.25
C MET A 1 19.91 -13.99 -15.28
N THR A 2 19.83 -14.60 -16.47
CA THR A 2 20.85 -14.36 -17.51
C THR A 2 20.66 -12.97 -18.14
N PRO A 3 21.71 -12.33 -18.69
CA PRO A 3 21.61 -10.97 -19.25
C PRO A 3 20.57 -10.84 -20.38
N GLU A 4 20.33 -11.92 -21.14
CA GLU A 4 19.39 -11.91 -22.27
C GLU A 4 17.90 -11.92 -21.83
N LEU A 5 17.57 -12.58 -20.70
CA LEU A 5 16.20 -12.65 -20.17
C LEU A 5 15.86 -11.47 -19.24
N LEU A 6 16.87 -10.70 -18.82
CA LEU A 6 16.72 -9.59 -17.88
C LEU A 6 15.76 -8.48 -18.38
N PRO A 7 15.84 -8.01 -19.65
CA PRO A 7 14.91 -6.99 -20.15
C PRO A 7 13.45 -7.48 -20.17
N GLU A 8 13.25 -8.73 -20.58
CA GLU A 8 11.93 -9.34 -20.65
C GLU A 8 11.30 -9.48 -19.26
N TYR A 9 12.07 -9.98 -18.30
CA TYR A 9 11.66 -10.09 -16.89
C TYR A 9 11.25 -8.74 -16.30
N ASN A 10 12.10 -7.72 -16.49
CA ASN A 10 11.80 -6.38 -16.02
C ASN A 10 10.55 -5.81 -16.69
N GLN A 11 10.35 -6.09 -17.98
CA GLN A 11 9.15 -5.64 -18.70
C GLN A 11 7.90 -6.38 -18.21
N MET A 12 7.99 -7.68 -17.93
CA MET A 12 6.91 -8.48 -17.36
C MET A 12 6.46 -7.90 -16.01
N ILE A 13 7.39 -7.62 -15.08
CA ILE A 13 7.04 -7.02 -13.77
C ILE A 13 6.40 -5.63 -13.96
N LYS A 14 6.94 -4.79 -14.85
CA LYS A 14 6.37 -3.46 -15.13
C LYS A 14 4.94 -3.55 -15.69
N ARG A 15 4.69 -4.48 -16.62
CA ARG A 15 3.34 -4.73 -17.18
C ARG A 15 2.37 -5.19 -16.10
N TRP A 16 2.80 -6.11 -15.24
CA TRP A 16 2.01 -6.56 -14.09
C TRP A 16 1.68 -5.40 -13.14
N ALA A 17 2.67 -4.61 -12.74
CA ALA A 17 2.49 -3.48 -11.83
C ALA A 17 1.53 -2.42 -12.41
N ALA A 18 1.64 -2.14 -13.72
CA ALA A 18 0.73 -1.25 -14.42
C ALA A 18 -0.72 -1.79 -14.44
N MET A 19 -0.90 -3.09 -14.65
CA MET A 19 -2.19 -3.76 -14.60
C MET A 19 -2.81 -3.67 -13.21
N VAL A 20 -2.07 -4.04 -12.16
CA VAL A 20 -2.54 -3.97 -10.77
C VAL A 20 -2.92 -2.54 -10.39
N ARG A 21 -2.11 -1.55 -10.78
CA ARG A 21 -2.43 -0.13 -10.56
C ARG A 21 -3.76 0.26 -11.23
N ARG A 22 -4.04 -0.19 -12.46
CA ARG A 22 -5.34 0.05 -13.13
C ARG A 22 -6.49 -0.59 -12.35
N LYS A 23 -6.32 -1.81 -11.82
CA LYS A 23 -7.35 -2.50 -11.03
C LYS A 23 -7.61 -1.79 -9.70
N LEU A 24 -6.56 -1.35 -9.01
CA LEU A 24 -6.66 -0.53 -7.80
C LEU A 24 -7.43 0.77 -8.05
N VAL A 25 -7.12 1.50 -9.14
CA VAL A 25 -7.87 2.70 -9.54
C VAL A 25 -9.35 2.39 -9.79
N GLY A 26 -9.64 1.26 -10.43
CA GLY A 26 -11.01 0.78 -10.65
C GLY A 26 -11.77 0.57 -9.34
N ASN A 27 -11.16 -0.09 -8.35
CA ASN A 27 -11.75 -0.29 -7.02
C ASN A 27 -12.00 1.03 -6.29
N VAL A 28 -11.03 1.95 -6.33
CA VAL A 28 -11.17 3.27 -5.70
C VAL A 28 -12.33 4.07 -6.30
N THR A 29 -12.56 3.94 -7.60
CA THR A 29 -13.64 4.67 -8.29
C THR A 29 -15.03 4.21 -7.84
N ARG A 30 -15.15 2.97 -7.36
CA ARG A 30 -16.41 2.38 -6.86
C ARG A 30 -16.70 2.70 -5.40
N MET A 31 -15.82 3.46 -4.73
CA MET A 31 -16.05 3.86 -3.35
C MET A 31 -17.24 4.83 -3.25
N PRO A 32 -18.21 4.59 -2.35
CA PRO A 32 -19.41 5.42 -2.23
C PRO A 32 -19.11 6.84 -1.69
N LYS A 33 -17.98 7.01 -1.00
CA LYS A 33 -17.56 8.28 -0.41
C LYS A 33 -16.11 8.55 -0.73
N GLY A 34 -15.83 9.74 -1.25
CA GLY A 34 -14.48 10.19 -1.59
C GLY A 34 -14.37 11.72 -1.51
N LYS A 35 -13.16 12.24 -1.66
CA LYS A 35 -12.95 13.69 -1.76
C LYS A 35 -13.61 14.23 -3.04
N ALA A 36 -14.26 15.39 -2.95
CA ALA A 36 -14.84 16.08 -4.12
C ALA A 36 -13.77 16.62 -5.08
N GLY A 37 -12.56 16.91 -4.58
CA GLY A 37 -11.41 17.40 -5.35
C GLY A 37 -10.11 17.29 -4.57
N ALA A 38 -9.04 17.89 -5.09
CA ALA A 38 -7.81 18.08 -4.35
C ALA A 38 -8.05 19.05 -3.18
N VAL A 39 -7.43 18.77 -2.03
CA VAL A 39 -7.53 19.61 -0.83
C VAL A 39 -6.13 19.96 -0.36
N THR A 40 -5.82 21.25 -0.30
CA THR A 40 -4.59 21.75 0.31
C THR A 40 -4.76 21.79 1.82
N ARG A 41 -3.90 21.07 2.56
CA ARG A 41 -3.98 20.98 4.02
C ARG A 41 -2.67 21.38 4.67
N GLY A 42 -2.76 22.40 5.54
CA GLY A 42 -1.74 22.74 6.53
C GLY A 42 -0.42 23.23 5.94
N VAL A 43 0.24 24.10 6.69
CA VAL A 43 1.55 24.65 6.36
C VAL A 43 2.51 24.11 7.41
N LYS A 44 3.12 22.95 7.18
CA LYS A 44 4.20 22.48 8.07
C LYS A 44 5.51 22.98 7.47
N ARG A 45 6.23 23.86 8.19
CA ARG A 45 7.47 24.51 7.70
C ARG A 45 7.28 25.30 6.39
N ASN A 46 6.25 26.15 6.29
CA ASN A 46 5.93 26.90 5.07
C ASN A 46 5.61 26.08 3.80
N GLN A 47 5.42 24.76 3.93
CA GLN A 47 5.03 23.91 2.81
C GLN A 47 3.58 23.49 2.93
N SER A 48 2.75 24.00 2.03
CA SER A 48 1.40 23.53 1.79
C SER A 48 1.43 22.19 1.10
N ARG A 49 0.72 21.18 1.65
CA ARG A 49 0.55 19.89 0.96
C ARG A 49 -0.80 19.83 0.28
N THR A 50 -0.79 19.75 -1.04
CA THR A 50 -1.97 19.38 -1.84
C THR A 50 -2.17 17.87 -1.79
N GLU A 51 -3.32 17.44 -1.27
CA GLU A 51 -3.71 16.03 -1.29
C GLU A 51 -4.81 15.82 -2.34
N TYR A 52 -4.51 15.04 -3.37
CA TYR A 52 -5.45 14.74 -4.47
C TYR A 52 -6.52 13.73 -4.06
N LYS A 53 -7.44 13.39 -4.98
CA LYS A 53 -8.25 12.18 -4.80
C LYS A 53 -7.36 10.95 -4.96
N LEU A 54 -7.74 9.88 -4.26
CA LEU A 54 -6.99 8.65 -4.25
C LEU A 54 -6.75 8.07 -5.66
N LYS A 55 -7.73 8.14 -6.56
CA LYS A 55 -7.61 7.68 -7.95
C LYS A 55 -6.66 8.54 -8.80
N ASP A 56 -6.56 9.83 -8.51
CA ASP A 56 -5.86 10.80 -9.36
C ASP A 56 -4.34 10.76 -9.15
N ASN A 57 -3.89 10.37 -7.94
CA ASN A 57 -2.47 10.32 -7.57
C ASN A 57 -2.00 8.91 -7.19
N MET A 58 -2.57 7.89 -7.84
CA MET A 58 -2.13 6.51 -7.68
C MET A 58 -1.05 6.17 -8.70
N SER A 59 0.11 5.74 -8.23
CA SER A 59 1.26 5.35 -9.05
C SER A 59 1.93 4.10 -8.48
N TYR A 60 2.91 3.57 -9.20
CA TYR A 60 3.77 2.50 -8.72
C TYR A 60 5.23 2.83 -9.03
N ARG A 61 6.15 2.23 -8.30
CA ARG A 61 7.59 2.29 -8.52
C ARG A 61 8.13 0.87 -8.54
N THR A 62 9.10 0.62 -9.41
CA THR A 62 9.90 -0.60 -9.37
C THR A 62 11.21 -0.31 -8.64
N HIS A 63 11.61 -1.21 -7.77
CA HIS A 63 12.93 -1.27 -7.18
C HIS A 63 13.79 -2.20 -8.04
N GLN A 64 15.09 -1.95 -8.08
CA GLN A 64 16.01 -2.74 -8.87
C GLN A 64 17.27 -3.02 -8.07
N ASP A 65 17.78 -4.23 -8.23
CA ASP A 65 19.08 -4.67 -7.74
C ASP A 65 19.85 -5.33 -8.90
N TYR A 66 21.10 -4.92 -9.13
CA TYR A 66 21.91 -5.31 -10.29
C TYR A 66 21.18 -5.24 -11.65
N GLY A 67 20.28 -4.27 -11.82
CA GLY A 67 19.47 -4.09 -13.03
C GLY A 67 18.27 -5.03 -13.15
N GLN A 68 18.08 -5.98 -12.22
CA GLN A 68 16.89 -6.82 -12.11
C GLN A 68 15.87 -6.16 -11.18
N VAL A 69 14.60 -6.12 -11.58
CA VAL A 69 13.55 -5.64 -10.68
C VAL A 69 13.35 -6.62 -9.52
N ASP A 70 13.57 -6.16 -8.29
CA ASP A 70 13.47 -6.96 -7.05
C ASP A 70 12.21 -6.64 -6.24
N GLY A 71 11.49 -5.56 -6.58
CA GLY A 71 10.29 -5.16 -5.85
C GLY A 71 9.40 -4.16 -6.59
N VAL A 72 8.12 -4.13 -6.18
CA VAL A 72 7.12 -3.16 -6.66
C VAL A 72 6.46 -2.47 -5.47
N GLY A 73 6.55 -1.14 -5.43
CA GLY A 73 5.88 -0.30 -4.44
C GLY A 73 4.72 0.48 -5.05
N PHE A 74 3.51 0.34 -4.50
CA PHE A 74 2.36 1.19 -4.87
C PHE A 74 2.32 2.46 -4.02
N ARG A 75 2.13 3.61 -4.69
CA ARG A 75 2.07 4.93 -4.06
C ARG A 75 0.68 5.51 -4.26
N PHE A 76 0.13 6.04 -3.18
CA PHE A 76 -1.18 6.66 -3.17
C PHE A 76 -1.30 7.63 -1.99
N GLU A 77 -2.37 8.43 -1.99
CA GLU A 77 -2.59 9.41 -0.93
C GLU A 77 -2.86 8.75 0.42
N ARG A 78 -2.31 9.32 1.51
CA ARG A 78 -2.36 8.74 2.87
C ARG A 78 -3.77 8.36 3.33
N HIS A 79 -4.77 9.13 2.92
CA HIS A 79 -6.16 8.86 3.28
C HIS A 79 -6.72 7.55 2.70
N GLY A 80 -6.06 6.95 1.70
CA GLY A 80 -6.36 5.60 1.24
C GLY A 80 -6.18 4.54 2.33
N VAL A 81 -5.20 4.71 3.24
CA VAL A 81 -5.01 3.82 4.39
C VAL A 81 -6.15 3.97 5.39
N PHE A 82 -6.60 5.21 5.62
CA PHE A 82 -7.71 5.51 6.52
C PHE A 82 -9.03 4.91 6.03
N VAL A 83 -9.28 4.99 4.72
CA VAL A 83 -10.43 4.34 4.09
C VAL A 83 -10.30 2.82 4.15
N HIS A 84 -9.11 2.29 3.83
CA HIS A 84 -8.81 0.86 3.88
C HIS A 84 -9.11 0.27 5.25
N LYS A 85 -8.57 0.89 6.30
CA LYS A 85 -8.72 0.43 7.69
C LYS A 85 -9.97 0.93 8.39
N GLY A 86 -10.78 1.80 7.77
CA GLY A 86 -11.94 2.44 8.38
C GLY A 86 -11.61 3.52 9.44
N VAL A 87 -10.34 3.81 9.73
CA VAL A 87 -9.91 4.76 10.78
C VAL A 87 -9.99 6.22 10.34
N GLY A 88 -10.01 7.16 11.29
CA GLY A 88 -10.03 8.59 10.98
C GLY A 88 -10.33 9.46 12.19
N ARG A 89 -10.77 10.71 11.96
CA ARG A 89 -11.15 11.61 13.06
C ARG A 89 -12.33 11.00 13.84
N GLY A 90 -12.10 10.70 15.13
CA GLY A 90 -13.11 10.08 16.00
C GLY A 90 -13.24 8.56 15.86
N TYR A 91 -12.39 7.91 15.04
CA TYR A 91 -12.39 6.46 14.83
C TYR A 91 -10.98 5.90 14.92
N VAL A 92 -10.76 5.01 15.87
CA VAL A 92 -9.47 4.38 16.16
C VAL A 92 -9.55 2.87 15.99
N MET A 93 -8.41 2.23 15.74
CA MET A 93 -8.31 0.77 15.64
C MET A 93 -7.80 0.20 16.97
N VAL A 94 -8.56 -0.71 17.58
CA VAL A 94 -8.21 -1.41 18.82
C VAL A 94 -8.50 -2.89 18.64
N GLY A 95 -7.50 -3.75 18.86
CA GLY A 95 -7.65 -5.21 18.70
C GLY A 95 -8.16 -5.64 17.32
N GLY A 96 -7.80 -4.91 16.25
CA GLY A 96 -8.27 -5.16 14.89
C GLY A 96 -9.66 -4.61 14.55
N MET A 97 -10.41 -4.10 15.54
CA MET A 97 -11.73 -3.51 15.34
C MET A 97 -11.68 -1.98 15.28
N VAL A 98 -12.53 -1.39 14.44
CA VAL A 98 -12.72 0.06 14.38
C VAL A 98 -13.77 0.47 15.41
N VAL A 99 -13.39 1.36 16.33
CA VAL A 99 -14.23 1.83 17.42
C VAL A 99 -14.24 3.36 17.46
N ARG A 100 -15.30 3.93 18.04
CA ARG A 100 -15.40 5.39 18.21
C ARG A 100 -14.51 5.81 19.37
N GLY A 101 -13.57 6.71 19.13
CA GLY A 101 -12.59 7.11 20.12
C GLY A 101 -11.65 8.20 19.64
N PHE A 102 -10.80 8.66 20.53
CA PHE A 102 -9.79 9.66 20.23
C PHE A 102 -8.40 9.15 20.61
N HIS A 103 -7.42 9.50 19.79
CA HIS A 103 -6.03 9.32 20.17
C HIS A 103 -5.71 10.19 21.38
N VAL A 104 -5.00 9.60 22.34
CA VAL A 104 -4.44 10.35 23.46
C VAL A 104 -3.51 11.44 22.92
N ARG A 105 -3.61 12.63 23.50
CA ARG A 105 -2.75 13.76 23.15
C ARG A 105 -1.27 13.43 23.40
N SER A 106 -0.38 14.01 22.59
CA SER A 106 1.07 13.75 22.66
C SER A 106 1.66 14.02 24.04
N GLU A 107 1.19 15.06 24.71
CA GLU A 107 1.67 15.50 26.03
C GLU A 107 1.42 14.42 27.08
N VAL A 108 0.19 13.87 27.11
CA VAL A 108 -0.20 12.80 28.04
C VAL A 108 0.58 11.52 27.75
N LYS A 109 0.81 11.20 26.46
CA LYS A 109 1.60 10.03 26.06
C LYS A 109 3.06 10.16 26.50
N ASN A 110 3.65 11.34 26.35
CA ASN A 110 5.03 11.61 26.78
C ASN A 110 5.17 11.55 28.31
N TYR A 111 4.20 12.11 29.04
CA TYR A 111 4.15 12.02 30.50
C TYR A 111 4.07 10.56 30.99
N ALA A 112 3.15 9.76 30.42
CA ALA A 112 3.02 8.34 30.76
C ALA A 112 4.32 7.57 30.48
N LYS A 113 4.93 7.81 29.31
CA LYS A 113 6.22 7.19 28.94
C LYS A 113 7.33 7.54 29.95
N GLY A 114 7.43 8.80 30.38
CA GLY A 114 8.40 9.22 31.41
C GLY A 114 8.18 8.56 32.79
N LYS A 115 7.00 7.98 33.02
CA LYS A 115 6.65 7.21 34.22
C LYS A 115 6.62 5.69 33.99
N ASN A 116 7.14 5.20 32.85
CA ASN A 116 7.08 3.80 32.43
C ASN A 116 5.64 3.24 32.37
N ARG A 117 4.67 4.06 31.93
CA ARG A 117 3.26 3.69 31.73
C ARG A 117 2.84 3.87 30.27
N SER A 118 1.85 3.10 29.82
CA SER A 118 1.15 3.32 28.55
C SER A 118 0.00 4.30 28.73
N ALA A 119 -0.32 5.05 27.68
CA ALA A 119 -1.52 5.88 27.61
C ALA A 119 -2.37 5.39 26.43
N ASP A 120 -3.41 4.63 26.76
CA ASP A 120 -4.26 3.98 25.77
C ASP A 120 -5.37 4.90 25.24
N PRO A 121 -5.82 4.71 23.99
CA PRO A 121 -6.88 5.53 23.40
C PRO A 121 -8.14 5.56 24.26
N VAL A 122 -8.76 6.74 24.36
CA VAL A 122 -10.06 6.87 25.03
C VAL A 122 -11.14 6.36 24.07
N LEU A 123 -11.82 5.30 24.48
CA LEU A 123 -12.94 4.70 23.74
C LEU A 123 -14.25 5.29 24.24
N LEU A 124 -15.09 5.76 23.32
CA LEU A 124 -16.34 6.44 23.68
C LEU A 124 -17.52 5.48 23.70
N ILE A 125 -17.63 4.61 22.69
CA ILE A 125 -18.77 3.71 22.47
C ILE A 125 -18.27 2.49 21.68
N GLY A 126 -19.00 1.36 21.76
CA GLY A 126 -18.79 0.10 21.03
C GLY A 126 -18.67 0.20 19.49
N PRO A 127 -18.83 -0.90 18.74
CA PRO A 127 -18.36 -1.02 17.35
C PRO A 127 -18.77 0.17 16.48
N GLY A 128 -17.78 0.77 15.80
CA GLY A 128 -17.96 2.01 15.08
C GLY A 128 -18.90 1.87 13.88
N ILE A 129 -19.68 2.93 13.59
CA ILE A 129 -20.56 3.03 12.40
C ILE A 129 -19.75 2.98 11.10
N ARG A 130 -18.45 3.32 11.14
CA ARG A 130 -17.57 3.34 9.98
C ARG A 130 -17.09 1.93 9.64
N LYS A 131 -17.36 1.48 8.41
CA LYS A 131 -16.89 0.20 7.88
C LYS A 131 -15.57 0.39 7.10
N PRO A 132 -14.55 -0.47 7.33
CA PRO A 132 -13.38 -0.56 6.46
C PRO A 132 -13.80 -0.83 5.02
N VAL A 133 -13.07 -0.24 4.07
CA VAL A 133 -13.26 -0.50 2.64
C VAL A 133 -11.99 -1.13 2.12
N GLU A 134 -11.97 -2.46 2.05
CA GLU A 134 -10.81 -3.25 1.59
C GLU A 134 -10.61 -3.08 0.08
N TRP A 135 -10.08 -1.94 -0.35
CA TRP A 135 -9.92 -1.61 -1.76
C TRP A 135 -8.58 -2.05 -2.33
N PHE A 136 -7.58 -2.23 -1.46
CA PHE A 136 -6.19 -2.49 -1.82
C PHE A 136 -5.85 -3.99 -1.75
N ASN A 137 -5.93 -4.59 -0.55
CA ASN A 137 -5.53 -5.98 -0.31
C ASN A 137 -6.21 -6.99 -1.25
N PRO A 138 -7.53 -6.97 -1.48
CA PRO A 138 -8.16 -7.96 -2.34
C PRO A 138 -7.69 -7.94 -3.80
N VAL A 139 -7.16 -6.78 -4.26
CA VAL A 139 -6.53 -6.70 -5.58
C VAL A 139 -5.18 -7.39 -5.56
N LEU A 140 -4.37 -7.14 -4.54
CA LEU A 140 -3.06 -7.81 -4.41
C LEU A 140 -3.24 -9.32 -4.23
N ASP A 141 -4.11 -9.76 -3.33
CA ASP A 141 -4.35 -11.18 -3.05
C ASP A 141 -4.77 -11.95 -4.31
N LYS A 142 -5.46 -11.27 -5.24
CA LYS A 142 -5.87 -11.84 -6.52
C LYS A 142 -4.73 -11.94 -7.55
N TYR A 143 -3.83 -10.95 -7.61
CA TYR A 143 -2.87 -10.81 -8.71
C TYR A 143 -1.42 -11.13 -8.34
N VAL A 144 -1.09 -11.19 -7.05
CA VAL A 144 0.24 -11.60 -6.58
C VAL A 144 0.56 -13.06 -6.92
N PRO A 145 -0.37 -14.03 -6.80
CA PRO A 145 -0.09 -15.41 -7.21
C PRO A 145 0.29 -15.52 -8.70
N GLU A 146 -0.45 -14.84 -9.59
CA GLU A 146 -0.15 -14.81 -11.02
C GLU A 146 1.26 -14.26 -11.33
N LEU A 147 1.73 -13.28 -10.54
CA LEU A 147 3.10 -12.79 -10.67
C LEU A 147 4.11 -13.84 -10.20
N ALA A 148 3.83 -14.49 -9.07
CA ALA A 148 4.72 -15.51 -8.52
C ALA A 148 4.94 -16.65 -9.52
N ASP A 149 3.87 -17.13 -10.16
CA ASP A 149 3.94 -18.20 -11.17
C ASP A 149 4.83 -17.79 -12.35
N LYS A 150 4.64 -16.58 -12.89
CA LYS A 150 5.47 -16.09 -14.01
C LYS A 150 6.93 -15.87 -13.63
N VAL A 151 7.19 -15.41 -12.40
CA VAL A 151 8.56 -15.26 -11.89
C VAL A 151 9.24 -16.63 -11.76
N VAL A 152 8.51 -17.65 -11.31
CA VAL A 152 9.02 -19.03 -11.23
C VAL A 152 9.32 -19.58 -12.62
N GLU A 153 8.41 -19.42 -13.58
CA GLU A 153 8.57 -19.89 -14.96
C GLU A 153 9.83 -19.30 -15.60
N MET A 154 9.99 -17.97 -15.59
CA MET A 154 11.16 -17.32 -16.20
C MET A 154 12.48 -17.68 -15.50
N ASN A 155 12.45 -17.89 -14.18
CA ASN A 155 13.64 -18.31 -13.44
C ASN A 155 13.99 -19.78 -13.72
N ALA A 156 12.99 -20.65 -13.84
CA ALA A 156 13.19 -22.06 -14.19
C ALA A 156 13.78 -22.19 -15.60
N ASP A 157 13.25 -21.44 -16.58
CA ASP A 157 13.78 -21.40 -17.94
C ASP A 157 15.23 -20.89 -17.98
N ALA A 158 15.54 -19.85 -17.20
CA ALA A 158 16.90 -19.34 -17.08
C ALA A 158 17.87 -20.39 -16.53
N VAL A 159 17.44 -21.18 -15.53
CA VAL A 159 18.25 -22.27 -14.95
C VAL A 159 18.42 -23.42 -15.94
N VAL A 160 17.36 -23.87 -16.61
CA VAL A 160 17.43 -24.94 -17.62
C VAL A 160 18.35 -24.52 -18.78
N ASN A 161 18.23 -23.30 -19.27
CA ASN A 161 19.10 -22.78 -20.32
C ASN A 161 20.56 -22.68 -19.86
N ALA A 162 20.81 -22.21 -18.63
CA ALA A 162 22.16 -22.18 -18.07
C ALA A 162 22.77 -23.58 -17.92
N LEU A 163 21.97 -24.58 -17.52
CA LEU A 163 22.40 -25.97 -17.43
C LEU A 163 22.66 -26.59 -18.81
N ARG A 164 21.84 -26.26 -19.82
CA ARG A 164 22.04 -26.69 -21.22
C ARG A 164 23.30 -26.09 -21.86
N MET A 165 23.68 -24.88 -21.47
CA MET A 165 24.93 -24.25 -21.92
C MET A 165 26.19 -24.90 -21.33
N ARG A 166 26.05 -25.75 -20.31
CA ARG A 166 27.18 -26.45 -19.70
C ARG A 166 27.48 -27.72 -20.49
N ILE A 167 28.56 -27.73 -21.27
CA ILE A 167 29.13 -28.96 -21.80
C ILE A 167 29.73 -29.74 -20.62
N VAL A 168 29.43 -31.03 -20.53
CA VAL A 168 30.08 -31.99 -19.63
C VAL A 168 31.16 -32.73 -20.39
#